data_AF-A0A3M0Z2S3-F1
#
_entry.id   AF-A0A3M0Z2S3-F1
#
_cell.length_a   1.000
_cell.length_b   1.000
_cell.length_c   1.000
_cell.angle_alpha   90.00
_cell.angle_beta   90.00
_cell.angle_gamma   90.00
#
_symmetry.space_group_name_H-M   'P 1'
#
loop_
_entity.id
_entity.type
_entity.pdbx_description
1 polymer ?
#
loop_
_entity_poly.entity_id
_entity_poly.type
_entity_poly.pdbx_seq_one_letter_code
_entity_poly.pdbx_strand_id
1 'polypeptide(L)' 'RGEGWRGAAGPLAEAYAALGLAPGAPAEEVRRAYRRLMSRHHPDKLAARGAGEAERRRALARAQAVQAAYARLRRAGRA' A
#
# COMPACT_ATOMS: atom_id res chain seq x y z
N ARG A 1 8.30 -23.70 7.42
CA ARG A 1 7.37 -22.56 7.60
C ARG A 1 8.23 -21.39 8.02
N GLY A 2 8.38 -20.38 7.16
CA GLY A 2 9.31 -19.27 7.41
C GLY A 2 8.67 -18.26 8.36
N GLU A 3 8.95 -18.41 9.66
CA GLU A 3 8.95 -17.29 10.58
C GLU A 3 10.04 -16.30 10.13
N GLY A 4 9.63 -15.11 9.74
CA GLY A 4 10.55 -14.06 9.34
C GLY A 4 9.81 -12.75 9.31
N TRP A 5 10.34 -11.76 10.04
CA TRP A 5 9.83 -10.39 10.19
C TRP A 5 8.82 -10.15 11.32
N ARG A 6 9.08 -10.74 12.51
CA ARG A 6 8.86 -10.02 13.77
C ARG A 6 10.23 -9.62 14.31
N GLY A 7 10.61 -8.37 14.07
CA GLY A 7 11.84 -7.82 14.62
C GLY A 7 12.14 -6.45 14.04
N ALA A 8 11.63 -5.41 14.70
CA ALA A 8 12.17 -4.04 14.63
C ALA A 8 12.31 -3.39 13.24
N ALA A 9 11.53 -3.80 12.24
CA ALA A 9 11.42 -3.07 10.99
C ALA A 9 10.66 -1.76 11.29
N GLY A 10 11.36 -0.64 11.45
CA GLY A 10 10.77 0.64 11.86
C GLY A 10 9.58 1.08 10.98
N PRO A 11 8.83 2.11 11.40
CA PRO A 11 7.56 2.51 10.78
C PRO A 11 7.62 2.80 9.27
N LEU A 12 8.81 3.01 8.71
CA LEU A 12 9.05 3.13 7.27
C LEU A 12 9.10 1.78 6.55
N ALA A 13 9.71 0.77 7.14
CA ALA A 13 9.79 -0.57 6.55
C ALA A 13 8.41 -1.22 6.44
N GLU A 14 7.54 -1.02 7.44
CA GLU A 14 6.13 -1.41 7.34
C GLU A 14 5.39 -0.67 6.20
N ALA A 15 5.71 0.61 5.98
CA ALA A 15 5.14 1.37 4.88
C ALA A 15 5.62 0.85 3.51
N TYR A 16 6.91 0.51 3.38
CA TYR A 16 7.44 -0.15 2.17
C TYR A 16 6.76 -1.50 1.94
N ALA A 17 6.62 -2.33 2.98
CA ALA A 17 5.95 -3.63 2.89
C ALA A 17 4.46 -3.49 2.48
N ALA A 18 3.75 -2.48 2.99
CA ALA A 18 2.37 -2.19 2.59
C ALA A 18 2.23 -1.80 1.11
N LEU A 19 3.28 -1.21 0.52
CA LEU A 19 3.40 -0.92 -0.91
C LEU A 19 3.94 -2.11 -1.72
N GLY A 20 4.35 -3.20 -1.06
CA GLY A 20 4.99 -4.37 -1.70
C GLY A 20 6.41 -4.10 -2.17
N LEU A 21 7.11 -3.17 -1.50
CA LEU A 21 8.48 -2.77 -1.80
C LEU A 21 9.44 -3.20 -0.68
N ALA A 22 10.72 -3.34 -1.03
CA ALA A 22 11.76 -3.54 -0.04
C ALA A 22 12.02 -2.24 0.74
N PRO A 23 12.37 -2.31 2.04
CA PRO A 23 12.78 -1.14 2.79
C PRO A 23 14.03 -0.52 2.17
N GLY A 24 13.97 0.80 1.91
CA GLY A 24 15.03 1.51 1.21
C GLY A 24 14.84 1.62 -0.31
N ALA A 25 13.72 1.14 -0.84
CA ALA A 25 13.35 1.37 -2.24
C ALA A 25 13.33 2.88 -2.59
N PRO A 26 13.73 3.26 -3.80
CA PRO A 26 13.78 4.65 -4.24
C PRO A 26 12.38 5.25 -4.35
N ALA A 27 12.29 6.58 -4.21
CA ALA A 27 11.06 7.36 -4.32
C ALA A 27 10.26 7.07 -5.61
N GLU A 28 10.95 6.83 -6.72
CA GLU A 28 10.33 6.46 -7.99
C GLU A 28 9.59 5.11 -7.92
N GLU A 29 10.17 4.10 -7.27
CA GLU A 29 9.49 2.82 -7.05
C GLU A 29 8.29 2.99 -6.14
N VAL A 30 8.41 3.80 -5.09
CA VAL A 30 7.31 4.12 -4.17
C VAL A 30 6.12 4.72 -4.92
N ARG A 31 6.36 5.72 -5.78
CA ARG A 31 5.32 6.33 -6.63
C ARG A 31 4.76 5.35 -7.66
N ARG A 32 5.60 4.50 -8.25
CA ARG A 32 5.17 3.49 -9.22
C ARG A 32 4.29 2.41 -8.58
N ALA A 33 4.69 1.90 -7.42
CA ALA A 33 3.93 0.93 -6.64
C ALA A 33 2.59 1.51 -6.19
N TYR A 34 2.59 2.76 -5.68
CA TYR A 34 1.38 3.48 -5.30
C TYR A 34 0.37 3.56 -6.46
N ARG A 35 0.80 4.02 -7.64
CA ARG A 35 -0.06 4.11 -8.85
C ARG A 35 -0.60 2.73 -9.25
N ARG A 36 0.24 1.70 -9.22
CA ARG A 36 -0.14 0.32 -9.58
C ARG A 36 -1.17 -0.26 -8.60
N LEU A 37 -1.00 -0.04 -7.30
CA LEU A 37 -1.92 -0.48 -6.25
C LEU A 37 -3.27 0.23 -6.34
N MET A 38 -3.27 1.55 -6.56
CA MET A 38 -4.51 2.31 -6.77
C MET A 38 -5.27 1.83 -8.00
N SER A 39 -4.58 1.55 -9.10
CA SER A 39 -5.24 1.02 -10.32
C SER A 39 -5.83 -0.39 -10.13
N ARG A 40 -5.22 -1.21 -9.25
CA ARG A 40 -5.70 -2.56 -8.89
C ARG A 40 -6.87 -2.55 -7.92
N HIS A 41 -6.85 -1.65 -6.94
CA HIS A 41 -7.88 -1.56 -5.89
C HIS A 41 -8.86 -0.41 -6.12
N HIS A 42 -8.93 0.13 -7.34
CA HIS A 42 -9.71 1.33 -7.60
C HIS A 42 -11.19 1.07 -7.29
N PRO A 43 -11.81 1.88 -6.41
CA PRO A 43 -13.21 1.70 -6.03
C PRO A 43 -14.15 1.83 -7.23
N ASP A 44 -13.72 2.58 -8.25
CA ASP A 44 -14.41 2.75 -9.54
C ASP A 44 -14.64 1.43 -10.29
N LYS A 45 -13.62 0.57 -10.37
CA LYS A 45 -13.75 -0.75 -11.03
C LYS A 45 -14.62 -1.71 -10.22
N LEU A 46 -14.63 -1.57 -8.90
CA LEU A 46 -15.49 -2.38 -8.03
C LEU A 46 -16.94 -1.91 -8.07
N ALA A 47 -17.16 -0.61 -8.22
CA ALA A 47 -18.48 -0.06 -8.43
C ALA A 47 -19.11 -0.55 -9.74
N ALA A 48 -18.33 -0.62 -10.82
CA ALA A 48 -18.78 -1.11 -12.12
C ALA A 48 -19.11 -2.62 -12.15
N ARG A 49 -18.51 -3.43 -11.26
CA ARG A 49 -18.75 -4.90 -11.22
C ARG A 49 -19.90 -5.34 -10.31
N GLY A 50 -20.66 -4.40 -9.72
CA GLY A 50 -21.69 -4.74 -8.75
C GLY A 50 -21.13 -5.37 -7.47
N ALA A 51 -19.87 -5.07 -7.14
CA ALA A 51 -19.22 -5.64 -5.97
C ALA A 51 -20.00 -5.25 -4.70
N GLY A 52 -20.35 -6.26 -3.90
CA GLY A 52 -21.09 -6.08 -2.65
C GLY A 52 -20.37 -5.11 -1.71
N GLU A 53 -21.11 -4.46 -0.81
CA GLU A 53 -20.59 -3.41 0.07
C GLU A 53 -19.34 -3.86 0.87
N ALA A 54 -19.28 -5.13 1.26
CA ALA A 54 -18.12 -5.70 1.94
C ALA A 54 -16.84 -5.67 1.09
N GLU A 55 -16.94 -5.90 -0.22
CA GLU A 55 -15.81 -5.95 -1.13
C GLU A 55 -15.31 -4.53 -1.45
N ARG A 56 -16.24 -3.59 -1.63
CA ARG A 56 -15.94 -2.15 -1.68
C ARG A 56 -15.23 -1.67 -0.42
N ARG A 57 -15.71 -2.02 0.78
CA ARG A 57 -15.05 -1.68 2.05
C ARG A 57 -13.65 -2.26 2.15
N ARG A 58 -13.45 -3.52 1.75
CA ARG A 58 -12.11 -4.15 1.76
C ARG A 58 -11.15 -3.44 0.82
N ALA A 59 -11.60 -3.07 -0.38
CA ALA A 59 -10.78 -2.34 -1.33
C ALA A 59 -10.47 -0.92 -0.89
N LEU A 60 -11.46 -0.21 -0.32
CA LEU A 60 -11.26 1.10 0.28
C LEU A 60 -10.24 1.02 1.43
N ALA A 61 -10.38 0.05 2.33
CA ALA A 61 -9.44 -0.17 3.43
C ALA A 61 -8.02 -0.44 2.91
N ARG A 62 -7.88 -1.27 1.86
CA ARG A 62 -6.60 -1.49 1.18
C ARG A 62 -6.04 -0.21 0.57
N ALA A 63 -6.87 0.58 -0.10
CA ALA A 63 -6.44 1.83 -0.71
C ALA A 63 -5.98 2.84 0.34
N GLN A 64 -6.72 2.97 1.44
CA GLN A 64 -6.35 3.82 2.58
C GLN A 64 -5.04 3.36 3.23
N ALA A 65 -4.83 2.06 3.42
CA ALA A 65 -3.57 1.54 3.95
C ALA A 65 -2.37 1.90 3.06
N VAL A 66 -2.53 1.77 1.74
CA VAL A 66 -1.52 2.15 0.75
C VAL A 66 -1.25 3.66 0.76
N GLN A 67 -2.29 4.49 0.84
CA GLN A 67 -2.15 5.94 0.98
C GLN A 67 -1.44 6.33 2.28
N ALA A 68 -1.80 5.71 3.40
CA ALA A 68 -1.18 5.97 4.69
C ALA A 68 0.31 5.58 4.70
N ALA A 69 0.65 4.46 4.06
CA ALA A 69 2.04 4.05 3.86
C ALA A 69 2.83 5.05 3.00
N TYR A 70 2.29 5.43 1.84
CA TYR A 70 2.90 6.43 0.97
C TYR A 70 3.10 7.77 1.69
N ALA A 71 2.11 8.23 2.46
CA ALA A 71 2.20 9.47 3.23
C ALA A 71 3.27 9.42 4.33
N ARG A 72 3.50 8.25 4.96
CA ARG A 72 4.62 8.06 5.90
C ARG A 72 5.97 8.17 5.21
N LEU A 73 6.15 7.49 4.07
CA LEU A 73 7.37 7.57 3.28
C LEU A 73 7.64 8.99 2.78
N ARG A 74 6.60 9.70 2.33
CA ARG A 74 6.71 11.09 1.88
C ARG A 74 7.12 12.03 3.02
N ARG A 75 6.54 11.88 4.21
CA ARG A 75 6.93 12.65 5.41
C ARG A 75 8.38 12.40 5.83
N ALA A 76 8.89 11.19 5.58
CA ALA A 76 10.29 10.84 5.82
C ALA A 76 11.25 11.20 4.68
N GLY A 77 10.78 11.87 3.61
CA GLY A 77 11.62 12.25 2.46
C GLY A 77 12.02 11.08 1.56
N ARG A 78 11.25 9.98 1.58
CA ARG A 78 11.53 8.73 0.85
C ARG A 78 10.62 8.49 -0.36
N ALA A 79 9.70 9.40 -0.68
CA ALA A 79 8.70 9.28 -1.76
C ALA A 79 8.67 10.53 -2.66
#